data_AF-A0A5C6FKW5-F1
#
_entry.id   AF-A0A5C6FKW5-F1
#
_cell.length_a   1.000
_cell.length_b   1.000
_cell.length_c   1.000
_cell.angle_alpha   90.00
_cell.angle_beta   90.00
_cell.angle_gamma   90.00
#
_symmetry.space_group_name_H-M   'P 1'
#
loop_
_entity.id
_entity.type
_entity.pdbx_description
1 polymer ?
#
loop_
_entity_poly.entity_id
_entity_poly.type
_entity_poly.pdbx_seq_one_letter_code
_entity_poly.pdbx_strand_id
1 'polypeptide(L)'
;MNDGEHDDWQESIANYYSEIDYIREMLDPKKRLLESAVLVEKIIKTHFLRSDREKHGLGTLLRMRRRFLGRQLFDNADFAVEMRNRVSHHTRRRDPTDEELEKATRVFLEVVRKHVEEIESRAGSTRSTTSASQNPEPETKPKATPRFETESSNEPESKTYATQIEREARPLLEAADDDPELTASTIAEYTFCPRAGILTHEGGFSDPEEELPSLALLPWYEQEAIEEAYTHALYVLFAFPVGLVAAVIILSLLMLGHFLYPFLLVGLLVAWAVFAWRAFRRWREIGERRLAARLATECNPVPGKNALQPVDWWGLLLAGYEVRRPESALHDERWKLSGKPRRILQKGTMSIPVHRIRKPEGPILPQHIVRVMAHCHLIETTEGANSPFAVILFGNTYQGMTVPNSEENRERFYTALERARTTIIESDAGERQPPEPITGNACSACHFGHPRPVALEDKTMRYGEPLDPVLFHNGKKVFHCDCGDRFGWKPKHERTRKLRKLE
;
A
#
# COMPACT_ATOMS: atom_id res chain seq x y z
N MET A 1 0.45 20.36 -35.53
CA MET A 1 -0.42 19.35 -34.90
C MET A 1 -0.83 18.40 -35.99
N ASN A 2 -0.56 17.11 -35.82
CA ASN A 2 -1.05 16.09 -36.75
C ASN A 2 -2.57 16.01 -36.60
N ASP A 3 -3.29 15.81 -37.70
CA ASP A 3 -4.76 15.68 -37.69
C ASP A 3 -5.26 14.61 -36.68
N GLY A 4 -4.46 13.59 -36.40
CA GLY A 4 -4.76 12.56 -35.40
C GLY A 4 -4.86 13.05 -33.94
N GLU A 5 -4.19 14.15 -33.55
CA GLU A 5 -4.36 14.68 -32.18
C GLU A 5 -5.75 15.30 -31.99
N HIS A 6 -6.43 15.74 -33.05
CA HIS A 6 -7.74 16.38 -32.93
C HIS A 6 -8.86 15.37 -32.64
N ASP A 7 -8.82 14.22 -33.31
CA ASP A 7 -9.82 13.16 -33.15
C ASP A 7 -9.79 12.60 -31.72
N ASP A 8 -8.59 12.47 -31.14
CA ASP A 8 -8.38 12.02 -29.75
C ASP A 8 -9.10 12.92 -28.71
N TRP A 9 -9.14 14.25 -28.93
CA TRP A 9 -9.81 15.18 -28.03
C TRP A 9 -11.33 15.08 -28.10
N GLN A 10 -11.89 14.96 -29.31
CA GLN A 10 -13.35 14.86 -29.49
C GLN A 10 -13.89 13.56 -28.91
N GLU A 11 -13.17 12.45 -29.12
CA GLU A 11 -13.51 11.16 -28.52
C GLU A 11 -13.43 11.23 -26.99
N SER A 12 -12.37 11.84 -26.43
CA SER A 12 -12.23 12.02 -24.99
C SER A 12 -13.38 12.84 -24.38
N ILE A 13 -13.78 13.94 -25.04
CA ILE A 13 -14.89 14.79 -24.60
C ILE A 13 -16.22 14.00 -24.63
N ALA A 14 -16.50 13.28 -25.71
CA ALA A 14 -17.71 12.47 -25.84
C ALA A 14 -17.77 11.37 -24.76
N ASN A 15 -16.63 10.71 -24.50
CA ASN A 15 -16.51 9.72 -23.45
C ASN A 15 -16.78 10.32 -22.06
N TYR A 16 -16.31 11.55 -21.77
CA TYR A 16 -16.61 12.19 -20.50
C TYR A 16 -18.10 12.53 -20.33
N TYR A 17 -18.80 12.97 -21.38
CA TYR A 17 -20.25 13.18 -21.29
C TYR A 17 -21.01 11.87 -21.06
N SER A 18 -20.62 10.79 -21.75
CA SER A 18 -21.19 9.46 -21.52
C SER A 18 -20.95 8.98 -20.09
N GLU A 19 -19.74 9.16 -19.54
CA GLU A 19 -19.43 8.83 -18.15
C GLU A 19 -20.25 9.67 -17.15
N ILE A 20 -20.49 10.96 -17.43
CA ILE A 20 -21.36 11.81 -16.61
C ILE A 20 -22.80 11.28 -16.57
N ASP A 21 -23.36 10.92 -17.73
CA ASP A 21 -24.73 10.43 -17.82
C ASP A 21 -24.87 9.03 -17.19
N TYR A 22 -23.89 8.15 -17.40
CA TYR A 22 -23.81 6.88 -16.69
C TYR A 22 -23.82 7.06 -15.17
N ILE A 23 -23.00 7.98 -14.64
CA ILE A 23 -22.95 8.25 -13.20
C ILE A 23 -24.30 8.79 -12.71
N ARG A 24 -25.02 9.60 -13.49
CA ARG A 24 -26.36 10.10 -13.09
C ARG A 24 -27.39 9.01 -12.94
N GLU A 25 -27.32 7.96 -13.76
CA GLU A 25 -28.26 6.85 -13.77
C GLU A 25 -28.00 5.82 -12.65
N MET A 26 -26.88 5.91 -11.94
CA MET A 26 -26.55 4.96 -10.87
C MET A 26 -27.50 5.07 -9.68
N LEU A 27 -28.13 3.97 -9.30
CA LEU A 27 -29.08 3.93 -8.17
C LEU A 27 -28.41 4.18 -6.81
N ASP A 28 -27.23 3.61 -6.56
CA ASP A 28 -26.53 3.73 -5.27
C ASP A 28 -25.84 5.11 -5.10
N PRO A 29 -26.27 5.96 -4.15
CA PRO A 29 -25.71 7.30 -3.94
C PRO A 29 -24.24 7.27 -3.47
N LYS A 30 -23.82 6.24 -2.73
CA LYS A 30 -22.42 6.11 -2.27
C LYS A 30 -21.51 5.82 -3.45
N LYS A 31 -21.90 4.83 -4.28
CA LYS A 31 -21.14 4.50 -5.49
C LYS A 31 -21.10 5.69 -6.46
N ARG A 32 -22.22 6.40 -6.63
CA ARG A 32 -22.31 7.63 -7.45
C ARG A 32 -21.30 8.70 -7.03
N LEU A 33 -21.17 8.93 -5.72
CA LEU A 33 -20.22 9.88 -5.16
C LEU A 33 -18.76 9.44 -5.42
N LEU A 34 -18.46 8.15 -5.27
CA LEU A 34 -17.11 7.62 -5.50
C LEU A 34 -16.71 7.69 -6.98
N GLU A 35 -17.59 7.28 -7.89
CA GLU A 35 -17.32 7.33 -9.33
C GLU A 35 -17.17 8.77 -9.84
N SER A 36 -18.03 9.70 -9.38
CA SER A 36 -17.87 11.12 -9.73
C SER A 36 -16.55 11.71 -9.21
N ALA A 37 -16.09 11.32 -8.03
CA ALA A 37 -14.78 11.73 -7.51
C ALA A 37 -13.63 11.19 -8.36
N VAL A 38 -13.69 9.92 -8.80
CA VAL A 38 -12.69 9.29 -9.68
C VAL A 38 -12.65 10.00 -11.03
N LEU A 39 -13.81 10.35 -11.60
CA LEU A 39 -13.88 11.09 -12.87
C LEU A 39 -13.22 12.47 -12.78
N VAL A 40 -13.45 13.20 -11.68
CA VAL A 40 -12.76 14.48 -11.44
C VAL A 40 -11.24 14.28 -11.39
N GLU A 41 -10.75 13.27 -10.66
CA GLU A 41 -9.32 12.98 -10.61
C GLU A 41 -8.74 12.64 -11.99
N LYS A 42 -9.43 11.77 -12.74
CA LYS A 42 -9.04 11.33 -14.09
C LYS A 42 -8.86 12.53 -15.02
N ILE A 43 -9.87 13.40 -15.12
CA ILE A 43 -9.83 14.57 -16.01
C ILE A 43 -8.69 15.53 -15.62
N ILE A 44 -8.51 15.83 -14.33
CA ILE A 44 -7.45 16.73 -13.87
C ILE A 44 -6.06 16.13 -14.15
N LYS A 45 -5.88 14.84 -13.87
CA LYS A 45 -4.61 14.13 -14.09
C LYS A 45 -4.25 14.03 -15.57
N THR A 46 -5.19 13.69 -16.43
CA THR A 46 -4.93 13.51 -17.87
C THR A 46 -4.65 14.84 -18.56
N HIS A 47 -5.44 15.88 -18.30
CA HIS A 47 -5.44 17.08 -19.16
C HIS A 47 -4.77 18.31 -18.56
N PHE A 48 -4.57 18.34 -17.24
CA PHE A 48 -4.13 19.55 -16.54
C PHE A 48 -2.85 19.38 -15.73
N LEU A 49 -2.31 18.16 -15.60
CA LEU A 49 -1.05 17.87 -14.92
C LEU A 49 0.06 17.56 -15.93
N ARG A 50 1.10 18.39 -15.94
CA ARG A 50 2.26 18.26 -16.86
C ARG A 50 3.39 17.34 -16.35
N SER A 51 3.16 16.42 -15.41
CA SER A 51 4.23 15.61 -14.79
C SER A 51 3.69 14.37 -14.07
N ASP A 52 4.47 13.28 -14.08
CA ASP A 52 4.34 11.97 -13.37
C ASP A 52 4.12 12.02 -11.84
N ARG A 53 3.55 13.09 -11.29
CA ARG A 53 3.18 13.18 -9.88
C ARG A 53 1.82 12.52 -9.65
N GLU A 54 1.77 11.21 -9.87
CA GLU A 54 0.60 10.34 -9.64
C GLU A 54 0.09 10.38 -8.18
N LYS A 55 0.91 10.86 -7.24
CA LYS A 55 0.63 10.80 -5.79
C LYS A 55 -0.27 11.92 -5.24
N HIS A 56 -0.85 12.79 -6.06
CA HIS A 56 -1.77 13.82 -5.56
C HIS A 56 -3.19 13.25 -5.42
N GLY A 57 -3.74 13.27 -4.20
CA GLY A 57 -5.16 12.98 -3.98
C GLY A 57 -6.08 14.12 -4.43
N LEU A 58 -7.36 13.83 -4.67
CA LEU A 58 -8.39 14.75 -5.14
C LEU A 58 -8.37 16.14 -4.49
N GLY A 59 -8.32 16.22 -3.16
CA GLY A 59 -8.32 17.51 -2.46
C GLY A 59 -7.10 18.40 -2.76
N THR A 60 -5.97 17.80 -3.17
CA THR A 60 -4.79 18.56 -3.61
C THR A 60 -4.95 19.01 -5.06
N LEU A 61 -5.49 18.13 -5.92
CA LEU A 61 -5.80 18.44 -7.32
C LEU A 61 -6.77 19.63 -7.43
N LEU A 62 -7.84 19.63 -6.64
CA LEU A 62 -8.82 20.71 -6.60
C LEU A 62 -8.21 22.02 -6.08
N ARG A 63 -7.30 21.96 -5.08
CA ARG A 63 -6.55 23.13 -4.60
C ARG A 63 -5.67 23.74 -5.68
N MET A 64 -5.01 22.92 -6.50
CA MET A 64 -4.24 23.41 -7.66
C MET A 64 -5.13 24.12 -8.69
N ARG A 65 -6.40 23.74 -8.77
CA ARG A 65 -7.40 24.29 -9.70
C ARG A 65 -8.33 25.33 -9.06
N ARG A 66 -8.02 25.80 -7.85
CA ARG A 66 -8.86 26.75 -7.08
C ARG A 66 -9.23 28.02 -7.85
N ARG A 67 -8.25 28.63 -8.55
CA ARG A 67 -8.49 29.87 -9.33
C ARG A 67 -9.46 29.62 -10.49
N PHE A 68 -9.34 28.47 -11.16
CA PHE A 68 -10.20 28.09 -12.28
C PHE A 68 -11.64 27.80 -11.82
N LEU A 69 -11.79 27.07 -10.72
CA LEU A 69 -13.11 26.73 -10.18
C LEU A 69 -13.87 27.96 -9.70
N GLY A 70 -13.16 28.97 -9.19
CA GLY A 70 -13.78 30.12 -8.52
C GLY A 70 -14.13 29.78 -7.07
N ARG A 71 -14.40 30.80 -6.25
CA ARG A 71 -14.57 30.64 -4.80
C ARG A 71 -15.74 29.71 -4.44
N GLN A 72 -16.92 29.98 -4.99
CA GLN A 72 -18.15 29.25 -4.65
C GLN A 72 -18.06 27.75 -5.00
N LEU A 73 -17.66 27.42 -6.24
CA LEU A 73 -17.55 26.02 -6.67
C LEU A 73 -16.41 25.29 -5.94
N PHE A 74 -15.32 25.99 -5.62
CA PHE A 74 -14.23 25.40 -4.83
C PHE A 74 -14.66 25.07 -3.39
N ASP A 75 -15.37 25.97 -2.71
CA ASP A 75 -15.87 25.74 -1.35
C ASP A 75 -16.88 24.57 -1.33
N ASN A 76 -17.75 24.48 -2.34
CA ASN A 76 -18.62 23.32 -2.54
C ASN A 76 -17.84 22.03 -2.81
N ALA A 77 -16.77 22.09 -3.60
CA ALA A 77 -15.95 20.92 -3.92
C ALA A 77 -15.19 20.41 -2.69
N ASP A 78 -14.79 21.30 -1.77
CA ASP A 78 -14.18 20.91 -0.49
C ASP A 78 -15.18 20.13 0.38
N PHE A 79 -16.44 20.57 0.43
CA PHE A 79 -17.53 19.80 1.04
C PHE A 79 -17.70 18.42 0.40
N ALA A 80 -17.68 18.33 -0.94
CA ALA A 80 -17.81 17.05 -1.64
C ALA A 80 -16.63 16.10 -1.35
N VAL A 81 -15.40 16.63 -1.25
CA VAL A 81 -14.21 15.86 -0.83
C VAL A 81 -14.36 15.35 0.60
N GLU A 82 -14.90 16.16 1.51
CA GLU A 82 -15.18 15.72 2.87
C GLU A 82 -16.18 14.55 2.88
N MET A 83 -17.29 14.65 2.15
CA MET A 83 -18.28 13.57 2.05
C MET A 83 -17.66 12.29 1.49
N ARG A 84 -16.88 12.40 0.41
CA ARG A 84 -16.16 11.26 -0.17
C ARG A 84 -15.24 10.59 0.84
N ASN A 85 -14.48 11.38 1.61
CA ASN A 85 -13.57 10.83 2.61
C ASN A 85 -14.29 10.15 3.77
N ARG A 86 -15.48 10.64 4.17
CA ARG A 86 -16.32 9.96 5.17
C ARG A 86 -16.79 8.59 4.68
N VAL A 87 -17.23 8.50 3.42
CA VAL A 87 -17.63 7.23 2.79
C VAL A 87 -16.44 6.28 2.67
N SER A 88 -15.28 6.76 2.22
CA SER A 88 -14.10 5.91 1.96
C SER A 88 -13.34 5.45 3.20
N HIS A 89 -13.28 6.24 4.27
CA HIS A 89 -12.37 6.00 5.40
C HIS A 89 -13.06 5.63 6.73
N HIS A 90 -14.35 5.28 6.73
CA HIS A 90 -15.13 4.92 7.94
C HIS A 90 -14.75 5.76 9.17
N THR A 91 -14.74 7.09 8.98
CA THR A 91 -14.37 8.01 10.05
C THR A 91 -15.43 7.97 11.15
N ARG A 92 -15.05 8.17 12.43
CA ARG A 92 -15.97 8.18 13.61
C ARG A 92 -17.08 9.26 13.59
N ARG A 93 -17.30 9.94 12.46
CA ARG A 93 -18.39 10.94 12.30
C ARG A 93 -19.68 10.23 11.88
N ARG A 94 -20.81 10.91 12.06
CA ARG A 94 -22.12 10.47 11.57
C ARG A 94 -22.04 10.12 10.08
N ASP A 95 -22.66 8.99 9.70
CA ASP A 95 -22.80 8.59 8.30
C ASP A 95 -23.51 9.68 7.49
N PRO A 96 -22.98 10.04 6.30
CA PRO A 96 -23.59 11.06 5.46
C PRO A 96 -24.99 10.62 5.02
N THR A 97 -25.94 11.56 5.00
CA THR A 97 -27.30 11.29 4.50
C THR A 97 -27.31 11.18 2.97
N ASP A 98 -28.31 10.50 2.41
CA ASP A 98 -28.45 10.41 0.95
C ASP A 98 -28.53 11.79 0.28
N GLU A 99 -29.18 12.76 0.91
CA GLU A 99 -29.21 14.16 0.45
C GLU A 99 -27.81 14.81 0.42
N GLU A 100 -26.96 14.55 1.42
CA GLU A 100 -25.57 15.03 1.46
C GLU A 100 -24.73 14.37 0.35
N LEU A 101 -24.93 13.07 0.12
CA LEU A 101 -24.26 12.31 -0.93
C LEU A 101 -24.67 12.79 -2.32
N GLU A 102 -25.97 13.04 -2.54
CA GLU A 102 -26.50 13.58 -3.80
C GLU A 102 -25.98 15.00 -4.06
N LYS A 103 -25.94 15.84 -3.02
CA LYS A 103 -25.38 17.19 -3.12
C LYS A 103 -23.90 17.14 -3.48
N ALA A 104 -23.11 16.32 -2.80
CA ALA A 104 -21.68 16.16 -3.08
C ALA A 104 -21.42 15.63 -4.50
N THR A 105 -22.22 14.65 -4.94
CA THR A 105 -22.15 14.10 -6.31
C THR A 105 -22.45 15.19 -7.35
N ARG A 106 -23.51 15.99 -7.14
CA ARG A 106 -23.87 17.09 -8.04
C ARG A 106 -22.72 18.10 -8.20
N VAL A 107 -22.04 18.41 -7.09
CA VAL A 107 -20.87 19.29 -7.10
C VAL A 107 -19.73 18.70 -7.90
N PHE A 108 -19.40 17.40 -7.73
CA PHE A 108 -18.34 16.78 -8.54
C PHE A 108 -18.70 16.75 -10.03
N LEU A 109 -19.95 16.46 -10.40
CA LEU A 109 -20.37 16.51 -11.80
C LEU A 109 -20.33 17.93 -12.38
N GLU A 110 -20.61 18.96 -11.59
CA GLU A 110 -20.43 20.36 -11.98
C GLU A 110 -18.94 20.71 -12.20
N VAL A 111 -18.05 20.22 -11.33
CA VAL A 111 -16.60 20.33 -11.50
C VAL A 111 -16.15 19.64 -12.78
N VAL A 112 -16.64 18.44 -13.07
CA VAL A 112 -16.35 17.70 -14.31
C VAL A 112 -16.78 18.51 -15.52
N ARG A 113 -18.04 18.94 -15.58
CA ARG A 113 -18.58 19.71 -16.71
C ARG A 113 -17.75 20.95 -16.99
N LYS A 114 -17.40 21.72 -15.95
CA LYS A 114 -16.57 22.92 -16.10
C LYS A 114 -15.19 22.62 -16.70
N HIS A 115 -14.57 21.49 -16.32
CA HIS A 115 -13.29 21.09 -16.91
C HIS A 115 -13.43 20.61 -18.36
N VAL A 116 -14.52 19.90 -18.71
CA VAL A 116 -14.82 19.50 -20.09
C VAL A 116 -15.03 20.74 -20.98
N GLU A 117 -15.77 21.74 -20.51
CA GLU A 117 -15.94 23.03 -21.20
C GLU A 117 -14.60 23.75 -21.43
N GLU A 118 -13.66 23.69 -20.47
CA GLU A 118 -12.31 24.24 -20.70
C GLU A 118 -11.55 23.46 -21.77
N ILE A 119 -11.65 22.12 -21.78
CA ILE A 119 -11.02 21.29 -22.80
C ILE A 119 -11.59 21.62 -24.20
N GLU A 120 -12.92 21.73 -24.32
CA GLU A 120 -13.60 22.16 -25.55
C GLU A 120 -13.12 23.54 -26.01
N SER A 121 -13.01 24.51 -25.09
CA SER A 121 -12.56 25.87 -25.42
C SER A 121 -11.12 25.90 -25.96
N ARG A 122 -10.23 25.05 -25.42
CA ARG A 122 -8.84 24.91 -25.88
C ARG A 122 -8.77 24.25 -27.25
N ALA A 123 -9.59 23.22 -27.49
CA ALA A 123 -9.70 22.57 -28.79
C ALA A 123 -10.22 23.54 -29.86
N GLY A 124 -11.24 24.34 -29.54
CA GLY A 124 -11.81 25.34 -30.46
C GLY A 124 -10.90 26.52 -30.76
N SER A 125 -10.17 27.04 -29.75
CA SER A 125 -9.25 28.18 -29.94
C SER A 125 -8.10 27.86 -30.89
N THR A 126 -7.64 26.61 -30.93
CA THR A 126 -6.56 26.15 -31.82
C THR A 126 -6.94 26.29 -33.30
N ARG A 127 -8.24 26.21 -33.62
CA ARG A 127 -8.78 26.24 -34.99
C ARG A 127 -8.83 27.66 -35.58
N SER A 128 -8.95 28.69 -34.76
CA SER A 128 -9.14 30.09 -35.22
C SER A 128 -7.83 30.79 -35.59
N THR A 129 -6.68 30.27 -35.17
CA THR A 129 -5.36 30.86 -35.46
C THR A 129 -4.77 30.43 -36.81
N THR A 130 -5.36 29.43 -37.48
CA THR A 130 -4.79 28.82 -38.70
C THR A 130 -5.57 29.13 -39.98
N SER A 131 -6.69 29.87 -39.90
CA SER A 131 -7.58 30.13 -41.05
C SER A 131 -7.59 31.56 -41.59
N ALA A 132 -6.61 32.40 -41.24
CA ALA A 132 -6.43 33.72 -41.86
C ALA A 132 -5.60 33.62 -43.16
N SER A 133 -6.13 32.96 -44.18
CA SER A 133 -5.86 33.23 -45.61
C SER A 133 -6.56 32.18 -46.48
N GLN A 134 -7.80 32.45 -46.92
CA GLN A 134 -8.27 32.17 -48.28
C GLN A 134 -9.72 32.65 -48.49
N ASN A 135 -9.96 33.18 -49.71
CA ASN A 135 -11.18 33.79 -50.23
C ASN A 135 -12.39 32.85 -50.27
N PRO A 136 -13.62 33.40 -50.38
CA PRO A 136 -14.86 32.63 -50.36
C PRO A 136 -15.39 32.28 -51.76
N GLU A 137 -15.97 31.09 -51.91
CA GLU A 137 -16.95 30.74 -52.95
C GLU A 137 -18.06 29.84 -52.35
N PRO A 138 -19.27 29.79 -52.95
CA PRO A 138 -20.49 29.78 -52.18
C PRO A 138 -21.32 28.48 -52.24
N GLU A 139 -22.14 28.36 -51.20
CA GLU A 139 -23.47 27.73 -51.09
C GLU A 139 -23.77 26.41 -51.81
N THR A 140 -24.11 25.39 -51.03
CA THR A 140 -25.22 24.50 -51.38
C THR A 140 -25.87 23.90 -50.11
N LYS A 141 -27.16 24.18 -49.94
CA LYS A 141 -28.13 23.52 -49.04
C LYS A 141 -29.07 22.64 -49.92
N PRO A 142 -30.02 21.88 -49.36
CA PRO A 142 -29.93 20.85 -48.32
C PRO A 142 -30.69 19.56 -48.76
N LYS A 143 -30.63 18.45 -48.00
CA LYS A 143 -31.68 17.41 -48.09
C LYS A 143 -31.91 16.67 -46.78
N ALA A 144 -33.18 16.36 -46.57
CA ALA A 144 -33.86 16.06 -45.32
C ALA A 144 -33.78 14.57 -44.86
N THR A 145 -33.96 14.41 -43.53
CA THR A 145 -34.58 13.33 -42.69
C THR A 145 -35.24 12.11 -43.38
N PRO A 146 -35.43 10.92 -42.72
CA PRO A 146 -36.00 10.79 -41.35
C PRO A 146 -35.65 9.54 -40.46
N ARG A 147 -35.96 9.66 -39.16
CA ARG A 147 -36.73 8.73 -38.26
C ARG A 147 -36.39 7.23 -38.19
N PHE A 148 -36.04 6.73 -36.99
CA PHE A 148 -36.34 5.40 -36.40
C PHE A 148 -36.31 5.58 -34.86
N GLU A 149 -37.41 5.43 -34.12
CA GLU A 149 -38.08 4.22 -33.62
C GLU A 149 -37.47 3.61 -32.35
N THR A 150 -38.39 3.18 -31.51
CA THR A 150 -38.28 2.82 -30.10
C THR A 150 -38.19 1.30 -29.99
N GLU A 151 -37.12 0.75 -29.42
CA GLU A 151 -37.04 -0.64 -28.96
C GLU A 151 -36.37 -0.65 -27.57
N SER A 152 -37.11 -0.98 -26.53
CA SER A 152 -37.35 -2.34 -26.01
C SER A 152 -36.17 -2.85 -25.19
N SER A 153 -36.43 -2.97 -23.89
CA SER A 153 -35.58 -3.51 -22.83
C SER A 153 -34.95 -4.85 -23.18
N ASN A 154 -33.62 -4.89 -23.23
CA ASN A 154 -32.84 -6.10 -23.04
C ASN A 154 -31.77 -5.81 -21.98
N GLU A 155 -31.83 -6.54 -20.86
CA GLU A 155 -30.75 -6.57 -19.88
C GLU A 155 -29.46 -7.03 -20.58
N PRO A 156 -28.31 -6.35 -20.40
CA PRO A 156 -27.08 -6.80 -20.98
C PRO A 156 -26.59 -8.05 -20.24
N GLU A 157 -26.71 -9.21 -20.88
CA GLU A 157 -25.97 -10.40 -20.53
C GLU A 157 -24.49 -10.05 -20.32
N SER A 158 -23.97 -10.46 -19.16
CA SER A 158 -22.56 -10.40 -18.81
C SER A 158 -21.72 -10.99 -19.95
N LYS A 159 -21.04 -10.13 -20.72
CA LYS A 159 -20.05 -10.54 -21.71
C LYS A 159 -18.86 -11.18 -20.99
N THR A 160 -18.97 -12.49 -20.76
CA THR A 160 -17.89 -13.35 -20.29
C THR A 160 -16.88 -13.44 -21.43
N TYR A 161 -15.81 -12.66 -21.36
CA TYR A 161 -14.75 -12.70 -22.36
C TYR A 161 -14.08 -14.09 -22.35
N ALA A 162 -14.17 -14.77 -23.49
CA ALA A 162 -13.61 -16.08 -23.75
C ALA A 162 -12.07 -16.03 -23.84
N THR A 163 -11.38 -16.07 -22.70
CA THR A 163 -9.99 -16.54 -22.61
C THR A 163 -9.74 -17.23 -21.27
N GLN A 164 -10.58 -18.19 -20.90
CA GLN A 164 -10.19 -19.18 -19.91
C GLN A 164 -9.45 -20.28 -20.68
N ILE A 165 -8.14 -20.08 -20.88
CA ILE A 165 -7.29 -21.13 -21.40
C ILE A 165 -7.25 -22.19 -20.31
N GLU A 166 -7.97 -23.30 -20.49
CA GLU A 166 -7.82 -24.49 -19.68
C GLU A 166 -6.36 -24.93 -19.80
N ARG A 167 -5.55 -24.58 -18.79
CA ARG A 167 -4.20 -25.12 -18.65
C ARG A 167 -4.36 -26.47 -18.00
N GLU A 168 -4.00 -27.53 -18.72
CA GLU A 168 -3.75 -28.83 -18.09
C GLU A 168 -2.76 -28.61 -16.94
N ALA A 169 -3.14 -29.04 -15.74
CA ALA A 169 -2.27 -28.96 -14.57
C ALA A 169 -1.00 -29.78 -14.87
N ARG A 170 0.11 -29.08 -15.14
CA ARG A 170 1.39 -29.76 -15.29
C ARG A 170 1.69 -30.47 -13.97
N PRO A 171 2.12 -31.75 -14.01
CA PRO A 171 2.53 -32.44 -12.80
C PRO A 171 3.65 -31.62 -12.15
N LEU A 172 3.37 -31.19 -10.92
CA LEU A 172 4.29 -30.43 -10.09
C LEU A 172 5.51 -31.31 -9.82
N LEU A 173 6.64 -30.98 -10.47
CA LEU A 173 7.89 -31.72 -10.33
C LEU A 173 8.49 -31.44 -8.95
N GLU A 174 8.79 -32.51 -8.22
CA GLU A 174 9.52 -32.45 -6.95
C GLU A 174 10.92 -31.83 -7.16
N ALA A 175 11.49 -31.30 -6.09
CA ALA A 175 12.85 -30.77 -6.16
C ALA A 175 13.85 -31.91 -6.40
N ALA A 176 14.82 -31.70 -7.30
CA ALA A 176 15.92 -32.64 -7.48
C ALA A 176 16.89 -32.60 -6.30
N ASP A 177 17.70 -33.64 -6.10
CA ASP A 177 18.66 -33.74 -4.99
C ASP A 177 19.75 -32.67 -5.03
N ASP A 178 20.00 -32.04 -6.18
CA ASP A 178 20.95 -30.95 -6.41
C ASP A 178 20.30 -29.54 -6.41
N ASP A 179 18.96 -29.47 -6.42
CA ASP A 179 18.24 -28.19 -6.36
C ASP A 179 18.59 -27.37 -5.09
N PRO A 180 18.72 -26.04 -5.17
CA PRO A 180 18.97 -25.22 -4.00
C PRO A 180 17.75 -25.17 -3.06
N GLU A 181 18.01 -25.12 -1.75
CA GLU A 181 16.97 -24.84 -0.75
C GLU A 181 16.53 -23.37 -0.84
N LEU A 182 15.22 -23.15 -0.96
CA LEU A 182 14.63 -21.83 -1.08
C LEU A 182 13.78 -21.50 0.15
N THR A 183 13.84 -20.24 0.59
CA THR A 183 12.96 -19.77 1.65
C THR A 183 11.67 -19.17 1.09
N ALA A 184 10.59 -19.16 1.87
CA ALA A 184 9.35 -18.45 1.52
C ALA A 184 9.60 -16.96 1.20
N SER A 185 10.57 -16.33 1.88
CA SER A 185 11.00 -14.95 1.62
C SER A 185 11.73 -14.81 0.28
N THR A 186 12.63 -15.75 -0.06
CA THR A 186 13.30 -15.79 -1.37
C THR A 186 12.31 -15.82 -2.53
N ILE A 187 11.26 -16.65 -2.43
CA ILE A 187 10.25 -16.79 -3.48
C ILE A 187 9.37 -15.53 -3.58
N ALA A 188 9.04 -14.93 -2.43
CA ALA A 188 8.32 -13.67 -2.38
C ALA A 188 9.12 -12.53 -3.05
N GLU A 189 10.40 -12.39 -2.70
CA GLU A 189 11.30 -11.39 -3.28
C GLU A 189 11.55 -11.66 -4.78
N TYR A 190 11.65 -12.92 -5.20
CA TYR A 190 11.70 -13.28 -6.62
C TYR A 190 10.45 -12.81 -7.37
N THR A 191 9.27 -13.02 -6.78
CA THR A 191 7.97 -12.59 -7.34
C THR A 191 7.91 -11.07 -7.48
N PHE A 192 8.54 -10.33 -6.56
CA PHE A 192 8.69 -8.88 -6.66
C PHE A 192 9.70 -8.49 -7.76
N CYS A 193 10.88 -9.10 -7.76
CA CYS A 193 11.95 -8.89 -8.71
C CYS A 193 12.93 -10.08 -8.70
N PRO A 194 13.26 -10.71 -9.85
CA PRO A 194 14.20 -11.84 -9.89
C PRO A 194 15.56 -11.56 -9.24
N ARG A 195 16.10 -10.34 -9.40
CA ARG A 195 17.35 -9.90 -8.76
C ARG A 195 17.25 -9.87 -7.23
N ALA A 196 16.08 -9.46 -6.70
CA ALA A 196 15.83 -9.47 -5.26
C ALA A 196 15.75 -10.90 -4.71
N GLY A 197 15.14 -11.82 -5.46
CA GLY A 197 15.14 -13.25 -5.13
C GLY A 197 16.56 -13.82 -4.99
N ILE A 198 17.44 -13.58 -5.97
CA ILE A 198 18.85 -14.03 -5.92
C ILE A 198 19.56 -13.43 -4.70
N LEU A 199 19.47 -12.10 -4.49
CA LEU A 199 20.13 -11.45 -3.35
C LEU A 199 19.63 -11.97 -2.00
N THR A 200 18.34 -12.31 -1.91
CA THR A 200 17.76 -12.90 -0.68
C THR A 200 18.31 -14.31 -0.44
N HIS A 201 18.44 -15.12 -1.49
CA HIS A 201 19.04 -16.45 -1.42
C HIS A 201 20.53 -16.40 -1.03
N GLU A 202 21.31 -15.59 -1.76
CA GLU A 202 22.75 -15.45 -1.55
C GLU A 202 23.10 -14.84 -0.19
N GLY A 203 22.32 -13.88 0.29
CA GLY A 203 22.59 -13.17 1.53
C GLY A 203 22.28 -13.98 2.79
N GLY A 204 21.59 -15.13 2.67
CA GLY A 204 21.09 -15.88 3.82
C GLY A 204 20.21 -15.02 4.73
N PHE A 205 19.48 -14.05 4.14
CA PHE A 205 18.70 -13.08 4.90
C PHE A 205 17.62 -13.80 5.71
N SER A 206 17.84 -13.95 7.02
CA SER A 206 16.73 -14.13 7.95
C SER A 206 15.91 -12.86 7.85
N ASP A 207 14.62 -12.97 7.50
CA ASP A 207 13.84 -11.77 7.21
C ASP A 207 13.81 -10.89 8.47
N PRO A 208 14.42 -9.69 8.45
CA PRO A 208 14.40 -8.82 9.61
C PRO A 208 12.96 -8.42 9.99
N GLU A 209 11.98 -8.57 9.09
CA GLU A 209 10.56 -8.41 9.40
C GLU A 209 9.99 -9.50 10.31
N GLU A 210 10.57 -10.70 10.30
CA GLU A 210 10.19 -11.82 11.17
C GLU A 210 10.86 -11.71 12.55
N GLU A 211 12.09 -11.17 12.60
CA GLU A 211 12.93 -11.17 13.80
C GLU A 211 12.92 -9.89 14.64
N LEU A 212 12.23 -8.82 14.25
CA LEU A 212 12.19 -7.60 15.05
C LEU A 212 10.98 -7.58 16.02
N PRO A 213 11.12 -8.00 17.30
CA PRO A 213 10.50 -7.25 18.36
C PRO A 213 11.35 -6.00 18.51
N SER A 214 10.93 -4.86 17.96
CA SER A 214 11.53 -3.61 18.44
C SER A 214 11.15 -3.48 19.91
N LEU A 215 12.06 -3.89 20.80
CA LEU A 215 11.98 -3.83 22.27
C LEU A 215 11.68 -2.41 22.80
N ALA A 216 11.57 -1.42 21.91
CA ALA A 216 11.21 -0.04 22.19
C ALA A 216 9.71 0.31 22.01
N LEU A 217 8.86 -0.50 21.35
CA LEU A 217 7.52 -0.04 20.93
C LEU A 217 6.40 -1.08 21.12
N LEU A 218 5.93 -1.19 22.37
CA LEU A 218 4.58 -1.60 22.81
C LEU A 218 4.03 -2.95 22.28
N PRO A 219 3.50 -3.83 23.13
CA PRO A 219 2.85 -5.06 22.67
C PRO A 219 1.68 -4.71 21.73
N TRP A 220 1.75 -5.18 20.48
CA TRP A 220 0.73 -4.86 19.48
C TRP A 220 -0.40 -5.89 19.51
N TYR A 221 -0.10 -7.16 19.72
CA TYR A 221 -1.02 -8.27 19.38
C TYR A 221 -1.30 -9.24 20.54
N GLU A 222 -0.82 -8.93 21.75
CA GLU A 222 -1.06 -9.72 22.97
C GLU A 222 -1.86 -8.87 23.95
N GLN A 223 -3.09 -9.33 24.26
CA GLN A 223 -4.01 -8.57 25.11
C GLN A 223 -3.44 -8.37 26.53
N GLU A 224 -2.86 -9.42 27.11
CA GLU A 224 -2.25 -9.36 28.44
C GLU A 224 -1.12 -8.34 28.50
N ALA A 225 -0.22 -8.38 27.51
CA ALA A 225 0.88 -7.43 27.43
C ALA A 225 0.38 -5.99 27.20
N ILE A 226 -0.72 -5.78 26.46
CA ILE A 226 -1.36 -4.44 26.32
C ILE A 226 -1.92 -3.96 27.64
N GLU A 227 -2.61 -4.82 28.38
CA GLU A 227 -3.16 -4.46 29.70
C GLU A 227 -2.04 -4.17 30.70
N GLU A 228 -0.95 -4.96 30.72
CA GLU A 228 0.24 -4.70 31.53
C GLU A 228 0.94 -3.38 31.13
N ALA A 229 1.14 -3.15 29.83
CA ALA A 229 1.71 -1.90 29.35
C ALA A 229 0.81 -0.69 29.69
N TYR A 230 -0.51 -0.87 29.67
CA TYR A 230 -1.49 0.16 30.01
C TYR A 230 -1.46 0.48 31.52
N THR A 231 -1.46 -0.53 32.39
CA THR A 231 -1.38 -0.34 33.84
C THR A 231 -0.05 0.29 34.24
N HIS A 232 1.06 -0.15 33.65
CA HIS A 232 2.36 0.48 33.84
C HIS A 232 2.38 1.93 33.37
N ALA A 233 1.84 2.23 32.18
CA ALA A 233 1.77 3.60 31.67
C ALA A 233 0.89 4.51 32.56
N LEU A 234 -0.20 3.97 33.10
CA LEU A 234 -1.09 4.68 34.02
C LEU A 234 -0.40 4.94 35.36
N TYR A 235 0.30 3.96 35.93
CA TYR A 235 1.10 4.13 37.15
C TYR A 235 2.17 5.22 36.97
N VAL A 236 2.91 5.16 35.87
CA VAL A 236 3.92 6.16 35.50
C VAL A 236 3.30 7.56 35.38
N LEU A 237 2.13 7.68 34.76
CA LEU A 237 1.40 8.95 34.64
C LEU A 237 0.99 9.52 36.02
N PHE A 238 0.58 8.67 36.96
CA PHE A 238 0.22 9.05 38.33
C PHE A 238 1.43 9.34 39.23
N ALA A 239 2.57 8.68 39.01
CA ALA A 239 3.80 8.91 39.76
C ALA A 239 4.44 10.27 39.45
N PHE A 240 4.28 10.80 38.23
CA PHE A 240 4.85 12.09 37.83
C PHE A 240 4.43 13.31 38.64
N PRO A 241 3.14 13.55 38.92
CA PRO A 241 2.75 14.67 39.76
C PRO A 241 3.31 14.54 41.19
N VAL A 242 3.36 13.32 41.74
CA VAL A 242 3.95 13.07 43.07
C VAL A 242 5.45 13.40 43.06
N GLY A 243 6.19 12.92 42.05
CA GLY A 243 7.61 13.21 41.88
C GLY A 243 7.88 14.71 41.68
N LEU A 244 7.03 15.42 40.95
CA LEU A 244 7.13 16.87 40.80
C LEU A 244 6.94 17.60 42.12
N VAL A 245 5.88 17.26 42.88
CA VAL A 245 5.62 17.90 44.18
C VAL A 245 6.81 17.69 45.12
N ALA A 246 7.34 16.46 45.20
CA ALA A 246 8.53 16.17 45.99
C ALA A 246 9.76 16.98 45.52
N ALA A 247 10.02 17.04 44.21
CA ALA A 247 11.13 17.81 43.64
C ALA A 247 11.00 19.31 43.92
N VAL A 248 9.78 19.87 43.81
CA VAL A 248 9.50 21.28 44.11
C VAL A 248 9.70 21.59 45.60
N ILE A 249 9.25 20.70 46.50
CA ILE A 249 9.46 20.87 47.95
C ILE A 249 10.96 20.85 48.26
N ILE A 250 11.70 19.87 47.76
CA ILE A 250 13.16 19.75 47.97
C ILE A 250 13.87 20.99 47.42
N LEU A 251 13.57 21.39 46.18
CA LEU A 251 14.17 22.57 45.56
C LEU A 251 13.87 23.85 46.35
N SER A 252 12.64 23.97 46.87
CA SER A 252 12.24 25.13 47.67
C SER A 252 12.95 25.16 49.02
N LEU A 253 13.06 24.03 49.73
CA LEU A 253 13.77 23.97 51.01
C LEU A 253 15.27 24.29 50.87
N LEU A 254 15.90 23.90 49.76
CA LEU A 254 17.35 24.09 49.55
C LEU A 254 17.73 25.49 49.05
N MET A 255 16.84 26.17 48.32
CA MET A 255 17.20 27.37 47.54
C MET A 255 16.32 28.59 47.83
N LEU A 256 15.48 28.55 48.87
CA LEU A 256 14.62 29.69 49.22
C LEU A 256 15.49 30.92 49.54
N GLY A 257 15.25 32.02 48.81
CA GLY A 257 16.02 33.26 48.94
C GLY A 257 17.19 33.41 47.96
N HIS A 258 17.58 32.36 47.23
CA HIS A 258 18.61 32.45 46.19
C HIS A 258 18.04 32.98 44.86
N PHE A 259 18.73 33.92 44.20
CA PHE A 259 18.23 34.56 42.97
C PHE A 259 18.05 33.59 41.77
N LEU A 260 18.76 32.46 41.77
CA LEU A 260 18.62 31.39 40.76
C LEU A 260 17.37 30.50 40.92
N TYR A 261 16.71 30.52 42.09
CA TYR A 261 15.54 29.69 42.37
C TYR A 261 14.43 29.77 41.30
N PRO A 262 13.96 30.96 40.87
CA PRO A 262 12.88 31.05 39.88
C PRO A 262 13.27 30.42 38.54
N PHE A 263 14.53 30.56 38.11
CA PHE A 263 15.00 29.97 36.85
C PHE A 263 15.06 28.44 36.91
N LEU A 264 15.56 27.88 38.02
CA LEU A 264 15.58 26.43 38.23
C LEU A 264 14.17 25.85 38.33
N LEU A 265 13.26 26.55 39.00
CA LEU A 265 11.86 26.13 39.09
C LEU A 265 11.20 26.09 37.72
N VAL A 266 11.39 27.14 36.90
CA VAL A 266 10.87 27.15 35.52
C VAL A 266 11.49 26.02 34.69
N GLY A 267 12.80 25.81 34.78
CA GLY A 267 13.49 24.71 34.10
C GLY A 267 12.93 23.33 34.48
N LEU A 268 12.71 23.10 35.77
CA LEU A 268 12.10 21.87 36.29
C LEU A 268 10.68 21.68 35.75
N LEU A 269 9.84 22.73 35.77
CA LEU A 269 8.47 22.68 35.27
C LEU A 269 8.41 22.41 33.76
N VAL A 270 9.30 23.02 32.97
CA VAL A 270 9.40 22.78 31.52
C VAL A 270 9.85 21.34 31.24
N ALA A 271 10.90 20.87 31.91
CA ALA A 271 11.38 19.50 31.76
C ALA A 271 10.29 18.48 32.14
N TRP A 272 9.57 18.74 33.24
CA TRP A 272 8.43 17.93 33.67
C TRP A 272 7.30 17.94 32.64
N ALA A 273 6.92 19.11 32.11
CA ALA A 273 5.85 19.22 31.12
C ALA A 273 6.18 18.44 29.84
N VAL A 274 7.43 18.50 29.36
CA VAL A 274 7.89 17.70 28.22
C VAL A 274 7.80 16.20 28.53
N PHE A 275 8.20 15.79 29.74
CA PHE A 275 8.12 14.39 30.15
C PHE A 275 6.66 13.92 30.26
N ALA A 276 5.81 14.67 30.97
CA ALA A 276 4.39 14.38 31.15
C ALA A 276 3.65 14.30 29.81
N TRP A 277 3.98 15.19 28.85
CA TRP A 277 3.44 15.12 27.49
C TRP A 277 3.83 13.83 26.76
N ARG A 278 5.10 13.40 26.86
CA ARG A 278 5.56 12.13 26.27
C ARG A 278 4.87 10.93 26.92
N ALA A 279 4.75 10.91 28.25
CA ALA A 279 4.06 9.87 29.00
C ALA A 279 2.57 9.80 28.63
N PHE A 280 1.90 10.95 28.55
CA PHE A 280 0.51 11.06 28.12
C PHE A 280 0.29 10.56 26.69
N ARG A 281 1.18 10.93 25.74
CA ARG A 281 1.11 10.42 24.37
C ARG A 281 1.24 8.91 24.31
N ARG A 282 2.19 8.33 25.07
CA ARG A 282 2.37 6.88 25.16
C ARG A 282 1.16 6.19 25.78
N TRP A 283 0.63 6.73 26.88
CA TRP A 283 -0.59 6.22 27.52
C TRP A 283 -1.78 6.26 26.57
N ARG A 284 -1.98 7.37 25.84
CA ARG A 284 -3.04 7.51 24.84
C ARG A 284 -2.89 6.49 23.72
N GLU A 285 -1.68 6.29 23.20
CA GLU A 285 -1.42 5.31 22.15
C GLU A 285 -1.78 3.88 22.62
N ILE A 286 -1.37 3.49 23.83
CA ILE A 286 -1.76 2.19 24.42
C ILE A 286 -3.27 2.12 24.68
N GLY A 287 -3.87 3.22 25.13
CA GLY A 287 -5.30 3.33 25.37
C GLY A 287 -6.14 3.13 24.10
N GLU A 288 -5.70 3.70 22.97
CA GLU A 288 -6.32 3.48 21.66
C GLU A 288 -6.25 2.00 21.25
N ARG A 289 -5.13 1.31 21.52
CA ARG A 289 -4.97 -0.13 21.27
C ARG A 289 -5.86 -1.00 22.16
N ARG A 290 -5.90 -0.69 23.46
CA ARG A 290 -6.79 -1.36 24.41
C ARG A 290 -8.27 -1.17 24.03
N LEU A 291 -8.63 0.04 23.60
CA LEU A 291 -9.98 0.33 23.13
C LEU A 291 -10.31 -0.45 21.86
N ALA A 292 -9.37 -0.55 20.91
CA ALA A 292 -9.54 -1.37 19.71
C ALA A 292 -9.79 -2.84 20.05
N ALA A 293 -9.04 -3.41 21.00
CA ALA A 293 -9.26 -4.78 21.47
C ALA A 293 -10.64 -4.97 22.13
N ARG A 294 -11.12 -3.99 22.90
CA ARG A 294 -12.43 -4.05 23.59
C ARG A 294 -13.63 -3.81 22.68
N LEU A 295 -13.46 -3.00 21.65
CA LEU A 295 -14.52 -2.67 20.68
C LEU A 295 -14.55 -3.63 19.50
N ALA A 296 -13.62 -4.58 19.44
CA ALA A 296 -13.58 -5.56 18.38
C ALA A 296 -14.84 -6.43 18.40
N THR A 297 -15.38 -6.68 17.22
CA THR A 297 -16.47 -7.63 17.01
C THR A 297 -15.89 -8.96 16.56
N GLU A 298 -16.48 -10.05 17.01
CA GLU A 298 -16.12 -11.39 16.55
C GLU A 298 -16.10 -11.44 15.00
N CYS A 299 -14.99 -11.94 14.45
CA CYS A 299 -14.77 -12.07 13.02
C CYS A 299 -14.35 -13.51 12.72
N ASN A 300 -15.23 -14.29 12.11
CA ASN A 300 -14.95 -15.68 11.74
C ASN A 300 -14.96 -15.80 10.21
N PRO A 301 -13.79 -15.75 9.53
CA PRO A 301 -13.71 -15.87 8.09
C PRO A 301 -14.27 -17.22 7.63
N VAL A 302 -15.02 -17.22 6.53
CA VAL A 302 -15.59 -18.46 5.99
C VAL A 302 -14.48 -19.26 5.29
N PRO A 303 -14.15 -20.48 5.76
CA PRO A 303 -13.17 -21.33 5.10
C PRO A 303 -13.62 -21.71 3.68
N GLY A 304 -12.68 -21.83 2.74
CA GLY A 304 -12.97 -22.23 1.36
C GLY A 304 -13.59 -21.15 0.46
N LYS A 305 -13.86 -19.94 0.97
CA LYS A 305 -14.31 -18.83 0.13
C LYS A 305 -13.14 -18.28 -0.68
N ASN A 306 -13.23 -18.38 -2.01
CA ASN A 306 -12.19 -17.94 -2.96
C ASN A 306 -11.98 -16.41 -3.08
N ALA A 307 -12.54 -15.62 -2.16
CA ALA A 307 -12.41 -14.17 -2.16
C ALA A 307 -11.66 -13.68 -0.92
N LEU A 308 -10.92 -12.58 -1.06
CA LEU A 308 -10.30 -11.90 0.08
C LEU A 308 -11.40 -11.42 1.03
N GLN A 309 -11.26 -11.72 2.33
CA GLN A 309 -12.20 -11.29 3.36
C GLN A 309 -11.50 -10.30 4.30
N PRO A 310 -12.09 -9.14 4.60
CA PRO A 310 -11.53 -8.24 5.60
C PRO A 310 -11.60 -8.91 6.97
N VAL A 311 -10.52 -8.80 7.74
CA VAL A 311 -10.42 -9.35 9.09
C VAL A 311 -9.85 -8.31 10.04
N ASP A 312 -10.26 -8.42 11.29
CA ASP A 312 -9.65 -7.70 12.40
C ASP A 312 -8.96 -8.69 13.32
N TRP A 313 -7.72 -8.38 13.73
CA TRP A 313 -6.91 -9.24 14.59
C TRP A 313 -7.64 -9.63 15.87
N TRP A 314 -8.24 -8.66 16.56
CA TRP A 314 -8.95 -8.90 17.80
C TRP A 314 -10.26 -9.64 17.55
N GLY A 315 -10.93 -9.35 16.44
CA GLY A 315 -12.10 -10.11 15.99
C GLY A 315 -11.80 -11.59 15.77
N LEU A 316 -10.62 -11.93 15.24
CA LEU A 316 -10.17 -13.33 15.12
C LEU A 316 -9.94 -13.97 16.50
N LEU A 317 -9.28 -13.27 17.43
CA LEU A 317 -9.08 -13.82 18.79
C LEU A 317 -10.41 -14.06 19.52
N LEU A 318 -11.36 -13.12 19.40
CA LEU A 318 -12.71 -13.28 19.95
C LEU A 318 -13.47 -14.43 19.31
N ALA A 319 -13.20 -14.73 18.03
CA ALA A 319 -13.76 -15.90 17.33
C ALA A 319 -13.11 -17.23 17.77
N GLY A 320 -12.26 -17.24 18.79
CA GLY A 320 -11.64 -18.43 19.35
C GLY A 320 -10.41 -18.93 18.59
N TYR A 321 -9.74 -18.07 17.83
CA TYR A 321 -8.43 -18.40 17.25
C TYR A 321 -7.33 -18.19 18.31
N GLU A 322 -6.53 -19.22 18.55
CA GLU A 322 -5.39 -19.19 19.46
C GLU A 322 -4.12 -18.79 18.72
N VAL A 323 -3.27 -17.97 19.34
CA VAL A 323 -2.04 -17.49 18.70
C VAL A 323 -0.86 -18.32 19.14
N ARG A 324 -0.19 -18.98 18.18
CA ARG A 324 1.07 -19.67 18.39
C ARG A 324 2.20 -18.99 17.61
N ARG A 325 3.40 -18.94 18.19
CA ARG A 325 4.63 -18.60 17.47
C ARG A 325 5.38 -19.90 17.18
N PRO A 326 5.79 -20.17 15.93
CA PRO A 326 6.59 -21.35 15.63
C PRO A 326 7.97 -21.20 16.30
N GLU A 327 8.46 -22.29 16.91
CA GLU A 327 9.74 -22.30 17.61
C GLU A 327 10.91 -22.26 16.61
N SER A 328 10.86 -23.13 15.61
CA SER A 328 11.82 -23.22 14.51
C SER A 328 11.20 -22.82 13.17
N ALA A 329 12.03 -22.70 12.13
CA ALA A 329 11.53 -22.69 10.76
C ALA A 329 10.89 -24.05 10.43
N LEU A 330 9.89 -24.02 9.56
CA LEU A 330 9.28 -25.22 8.97
C LEU A 330 10.08 -25.57 7.71
N HIS A 331 10.30 -26.86 7.49
CA HIS A 331 11.08 -27.38 6.36
C HIS A 331 10.31 -28.48 5.64
N ASP A 332 10.20 -28.36 4.33
CA ASP A 332 9.69 -29.41 3.43
C ASP A 332 10.83 -29.91 2.55
N GLU A 333 11.37 -31.08 2.91
CA GLU A 333 12.48 -31.74 2.21
C GLU A 333 12.15 -32.06 0.75
N ARG A 334 10.89 -32.42 0.45
CA ARG A 334 10.46 -32.83 -0.90
C ARG A 334 10.53 -31.66 -1.88
N TRP A 335 10.25 -30.47 -1.37
CA TRP A 335 10.26 -29.24 -2.16
C TRP A 335 11.51 -28.38 -1.92
N LYS A 336 12.40 -28.81 -1.01
CA LYS A 336 13.53 -28.02 -0.49
C LYS A 336 13.12 -26.59 -0.18
N LEU A 337 12.02 -26.48 0.55
CA LEU A 337 11.40 -25.23 0.92
C LEU A 337 11.48 -25.05 2.42
N SER A 338 11.85 -23.87 2.86
CA SER A 338 11.80 -23.52 4.28
C SER A 338 11.17 -22.15 4.54
N GLY A 339 10.71 -21.93 5.77
CA GLY A 339 10.13 -20.65 6.15
C GLY A 339 9.59 -20.65 7.56
N LYS A 340 9.61 -19.49 8.22
CA LYS A 340 9.14 -19.33 9.60
C LYS A 340 7.99 -18.32 9.64
N PRO A 341 6.71 -18.75 9.58
CA PRO A 341 5.61 -17.81 9.66
C PRO A 341 5.66 -17.02 10.97
N ARG A 342 5.46 -15.71 10.92
CA ARG A 342 5.59 -14.84 12.09
C ARG A 342 4.67 -15.26 13.25
N ARG A 343 3.43 -15.62 12.93
CA ARG A 343 2.43 -16.18 13.84
C ARG A 343 1.58 -17.19 13.10
N ILE A 344 1.03 -18.15 13.83
CA ILE A 344 0.05 -19.12 13.36
C ILE A 344 -1.19 -18.98 14.24
N LEU A 345 -2.37 -18.84 13.64
CA LEU A 345 -3.65 -18.87 14.34
C LEU A 345 -4.22 -20.30 14.29
N GLN A 346 -4.52 -20.87 15.44
CA GLN A 346 -5.04 -22.23 15.57
C GLN A 346 -6.52 -22.20 15.95
N LYS A 347 -7.34 -23.00 15.27
CA LYS A 347 -8.76 -23.18 15.61
C LYS A 347 -9.24 -24.56 15.15
N GLY A 348 -9.41 -25.48 16.10
CA GLY A 348 -9.73 -26.88 15.80
C GLY A 348 -8.59 -27.55 15.02
N THR A 349 -8.88 -28.06 13.83
CA THR A 349 -7.88 -28.69 12.93
C THR A 349 -7.21 -27.70 11.97
N MET A 350 -7.54 -26.41 12.08
CA MET A 350 -7.00 -25.38 11.20
C MET A 350 -5.78 -24.70 11.82
N SER A 351 -4.74 -24.50 11.01
CA SER A 351 -3.57 -23.68 11.32
C SER A 351 -3.41 -22.62 10.23
N ILE A 352 -3.56 -21.35 10.58
CA ILE A 352 -3.62 -20.24 9.63
C ILE A 352 -2.37 -19.37 9.77
N PRO A 353 -1.47 -19.31 8.78
CA PRO A 353 -0.29 -18.47 8.86
C PRO A 353 -0.67 -16.98 8.78
N VAL A 354 0.03 -16.16 9.55
CA VAL A 354 -0.15 -14.71 9.59
C VAL A 354 1.12 -14.01 9.15
N HIS A 355 1.00 -13.17 8.12
CA HIS A 355 2.04 -12.29 7.63
C HIS A 355 1.65 -10.83 7.88
N ARG A 356 2.62 -9.94 8.11
CA ARG A 356 2.36 -8.50 8.28
C ARG A 356 3.14 -7.72 7.26
N ILE A 357 2.47 -6.81 6.56
CA ILE A 357 3.13 -5.88 5.65
C ILE A 357 3.41 -4.54 6.35
N ARG A 358 4.44 -3.80 5.92
CA ARG A 358 4.81 -2.51 6.55
C ARG A 358 3.80 -1.38 6.32
N LYS A 359 3.05 -1.43 5.22
CA LYS A 359 2.14 -0.35 4.82
C LYS A 359 0.82 -0.46 5.60
N PRO A 360 0.31 0.64 6.18
CA PRO A 360 -0.96 0.63 6.92
C PRO A 360 -2.17 0.36 6.04
N GLU A 361 -2.05 0.69 4.76
CA GLU A 361 -3.09 0.48 3.76
C GLU A 361 -2.41 0.22 2.41
N GLY A 362 -3.12 -0.46 1.51
CA GLY A 362 -2.68 -0.67 0.13
C GLY A 362 -3.12 -2.02 -0.43
N PRO A 363 -2.92 -2.23 -1.74
CA PRO A 363 -3.23 -3.49 -2.38
C PRO A 363 -2.30 -4.59 -1.87
N ILE A 364 -2.84 -5.80 -1.73
CA ILE A 364 -2.06 -7.01 -1.53
C ILE A 364 -1.33 -7.30 -2.84
N LEU A 365 0.00 -7.24 -2.80
CA LEU A 365 0.85 -7.49 -3.96
C LEU A 365 1.04 -9.01 -4.17
N PRO A 366 1.35 -9.45 -5.41
CA PRO A 366 1.58 -10.87 -5.71
C PRO A 366 2.62 -11.54 -4.81
N GLN A 367 3.71 -10.84 -4.46
CA GLN A 367 4.73 -11.34 -3.54
C GLN A 367 4.18 -11.71 -2.16
N HIS A 368 3.20 -10.97 -1.65
CA HIS A 368 2.61 -11.26 -0.34
C HIS A 368 1.75 -12.53 -0.41
N ILE A 369 1.00 -12.71 -1.51
CA ILE A 369 0.19 -13.90 -1.77
C ILE A 369 1.10 -15.13 -1.84
N VAL A 370 2.12 -15.10 -2.70
CA VAL A 370 3.07 -16.21 -2.87
C VAL A 370 3.73 -16.59 -1.54
N ARG A 371 4.14 -15.59 -0.75
CA ARG A 371 4.73 -15.82 0.56
C ARG A 371 3.80 -16.57 1.52
N VAL A 372 2.56 -16.11 1.65
CA VAL A 372 1.62 -16.75 2.58
C VAL A 372 1.16 -18.11 2.09
N MET A 373 1.12 -18.34 0.77
CA MET A 373 0.85 -19.67 0.20
C MET A 373 2.00 -20.64 0.49
N ALA A 374 3.26 -20.18 0.41
CA ALA A 374 4.41 -20.99 0.83
C ALA A 374 4.29 -21.39 2.32
N HIS A 375 3.85 -20.48 3.19
CA HIS A 375 3.60 -20.83 4.60
C HIS A 375 2.41 -21.78 4.81
N CYS A 376 1.32 -21.64 4.05
CA CYS A 376 0.21 -22.59 4.09
C CYS A 376 0.69 -23.99 3.70
N HIS A 377 1.48 -24.09 2.62
CA HIS A 377 2.08 -25.34 2.15
C HIS A 377 2.98 -25.97 3.21
N LEU A 378 3.88 -25.18 3.82
CA LEU A 378 4.75 -25.65 4.89
C LEU A 378 3.96 -26.19 6.08
N ILE A 379 2.94 -25.47 6.55
CA ILE A 379 2.09 -25.93 7.66
C ILE A 379 1.36 -27.24 7.32
N GLU A 380 0.79 -27.32 6.11
CA GLU A 380 0.07 -28.53 5.66
C GLU A 380 0.99 -29.74 5.55
N THR A 381 2.21 -29.56 5.07
CA THR A 381 3.19 -30.65 4.87
C THR A 381 3.89 -31.07 6.14
N THR A 382 4.29 -30.12 7.00
CA THR A 382 5.08 -30.43 8.20
C THR A 382 4.22 -30.76 9.41
N GLU A 383 3.08 -30.09 9.57
CA GLU A 383 2.21 -30.25 10.74
C GLU A 383 0.97 -31.12 10.45
N GLY A 384 0.67 -31.40 9.18
CA GLY A 384 -0.57 -32.11 8.78
C GLY A 384 -1.84 -31.31 9.07
N ALA A 385 -1.73 -30.02 9.37
CA ALA A 385 -2.85 -29.16 9.73
C ALA A 385 -3.47 -28.52 8.48
N ASN A 386 -4.79 -28.28 8.49
CA ASN A 386 -5.48 -27.67 7.35
C ASN A 386 -5.26 -26.15 7.34
N SER A 387 -4.79 -25.59 6.22
CA SER A 387 -4.58 -24.15 6.04
C SER A 387 -5.50 -23.59 4.93
N PRO A 388 -6.83 -23.48 5.15
CA PRO A 388 -7.77 -23.07 4.10
C PRO A 388 -7.57 -21.63 3.59
N PHE A 389 -6.90 -20.80 4.37
CA PHE A 389 -6.50 -19.44 4.01
C PHE A 389 -5.29 -19.02 4.84
N ALA A 390 -4.71 -17.87 4.50
CA ALA A 390 -3.75 -17.15 5.30
C ALA A 390 -4.28 -15.76 5.66
N VAL A 391 -3.66 -15.09 6.63
CA VAL A 391 -3.99 -13.70 7.00
C VAL A 391 -2.82 -12.78 6.70
N ILE A 392 -3.09 -11.68 6.00
CA ILE A 392 -2.15 -10.58 5.82
C ILE A 392 -2.62 -9.38 6.64
N LEU A 393 -1.89 -9.01 7.67
CA LEU A 393 -2.12 -7.83 8.49
C LEU A 393 -1.45 -6.59 7.88
N PHE A 394 -2.14 -5.47 7.90
CA PHE A 394 -1.56 -4.20 7.49
C PHE A 394 -0.69 -3.58 8.60
N GLY A 395 0.26 -2.75 8.21
CA GLY A 395 1.29 -2.23 9.08
C GLY A 395 0.77 -1.16 10.02
N ASN A 396 0.95 -1.34 11.33
CA ASN A 396 0.46 -0.40 12.35
C ASN A 396 -1.07 -0.36 12.49
N THR A 397 -1.75 -1.41 12.02
CA THR A 397 -3.19 -1.60 12.17
C THR A 397 -3.48 -2.99 12.74
N TYR A 398 -4.72 -3.18 13.19
CA TYR A 398 -5.30 -4.49 13.53
C TYR A 398 -6.06 -5.11 12.36
N GLN A 399 -6.29 -4.32 11.33
CA GLN A 399 -6.94 -4.74 10.11
C GLN A 399 -6.01 -5.58 9.24
N GLY A 400 -6.60 -6.55 8.56
CA GLY A 400 -5.96 -7.39 7.56
C GLY A 400 -6.97 -7.92 6.56
N MET A 401 -6.47 -8.79 5.69
CA MET A 401 -7.25 -9.49 4.67
C MET A 401 -6.88 -10.96 4.70
N THR A 402 -7.86 -11.84 4.52
CA THR A 402 -7.57 -13.24 4.24
C THR A 402 -7.11 -13.42 2.79
N VAL A 403 -6.20 -14.36 2.57
CA VAL A 403 -5.81 -14.84 1.24
C VAL A 403 -6.22 -16.31 1.16
N PRO A 404 -7.19 -16.67 0.30
CA PRO A 404 -7.66 -18.04 0.20
C PRO A 404 -6.55 -18.95 -0.31
N ASN A 405 -6.43 -20.14 0.27
CA ASN A 405 -5.54 -21.20 -0.21
C ASN A 405 -6.20 -21.95 -1.39
N SER A 406 -6.62 -21.19 -2.40
CA SER A 406 -7.24 -21.71 -3.62
C SER A 406 -6.18 -22.36 -4.52
N GLU A 407 -6.63 -23.24 -5.41
CA GLU A 407 -5.77 -23.88 -6.41
C GLU A 407 -5.00 -22.86 -7.25
N GLU A 408 -5.65 -21.77 -7.65
CA GLU A 408 -5.00 -20.67 -8.39
C GLU A 408 -3.82 -20.05 -7.62
N ASN A 409 -4.00 -19.77 -6.32
CA ASN A 409 -2.94 -19.17 -5.52
C ASN A 409 -1.81 -20.17 -5.24
N ARG A 410 -2.13 -21.47 -5.11
CA ARG A 410 -1.14 -22.56 -5.03
C ARG A 410 -0.33 -22.66 -6.33
N GLU A 411 -0.99 -22.64 -7.49
CA GLU A 411 -0.32 -22.68 -8.80
C GLU A 411 0.63 -21.48 -8.97
N ARG A 412 0.22 -20.28 -8.56
CA ARG A 412 1.09 -19.08 -8.56
C ARG A 412 2.33 -19.27 -7.69
N PHE A 413 2.17 -19.87 -6.51
CA PHE A 413 3.28 -20.18 -5.62
C PHE A 413 4.25 -21.20 -6.24
N TYR A 414 3.74 -22.33 -6.73
CA TYR A 414 4.60 -23.35 -7.34
C TYR A 414 5.32 -22.86 -8.60
N THR A 415 4.62 -22.09 -9.43
CA THR A 415 5.22 -21.45 -10.61
C THR A 415 6.33 -20.47 -10.20
N ALA A 416 6.14 -19.72 -9.11
CA ALA A 416 7.17 -18.82 -8.60
C ALA A 416 8.36 -19.58 -8.02
N LEU A 417 8.12 -20.69 -7.33
CA LEU A 417 9.15 -21.58 -6.77
C LEU A 417 10.03 -22.17 -7.88
N GLU A 418 9.43 -22.80 -8.90
CA GLU A 418 10.14 -23.39 -10.04
C GLU A 418 11.01 -22.33 -10.74
N ARG A 419 10.43 -21.17 -11.06
CA ARG A 419 11.15 -20.08 -11.75
C ARG A 419 12.27 -19.48 -10.90
N ALA A 420 12.04 -19.30 -9.61
CA ALA A 420 13.07 -18.81 -8.69
C ALA A 420 14.26 -19.76 -8.68
N ARG A 421 13.98 -21.06 -8.61
CA ARG A 421 14.98 -22.11 -8.60
C ARG A 421 15.80 -22.15 -9.88
N THR A 422 15.15 -22.22 -11.05
CA THR A 422 15.84 -22.19 -12.34
C THR A 422 16.72 -20.94 -12.46
N THR A 423 16.22 -19.78 -12.04
CA THR A 423 16.96 -18.52 -12.11
C THR A 423 18.20 -18.51 -11.20
N ILE A 424 18.10 -19.11 -10.01
CA ILE A 424 19.22 -19.22 -9.07
C ILE A 424 20.29 -20.16 -9.65
N ILE A 425 19.89 -21.33 -10.15
CA ILE A 425 20.81 -22.30 -10.79
C ILE A 425 21.54 -21.65 -11.98
N GLU A 426 20.81 -20.99 -12.89
CA GLU A 426 21.39 -20.28 -14.04
C GLU A 426 22.35 -19.15 -13.62
N SER A 427 22.04 -18.45 -12.53
CA SER A 427 22.87 -17.38 -11.99
C SER A 427 24.15 -17.90 -11.34
N ASP A 428 24.08 -19.00 -10.59
CA ASP A 428 25.23 -19.62 -9.93
C ASP A 428 26.18 -20.29 -10.93
N ALA A 429 25.64 -20.88 -12.00
CA ALA A 429 26.43 -21.36 -13.13
C ALA A 429 27.09 -20.23 -13.94
N GLY A 430 26.71 -18.97 -13.70
CA GLY A 430 27.19 -17.81 -14.44
C GLY A 430 26.66 -17.73 -15.88
N GLU A 431 25.72 -18.59 -16.26
CA GLU A 431 25.17 -18.69 -17.61
C GLU A 431 24.27 -17.52 -17.95
N ARG A 432 23.44 -17.08 -16.98
CA ARG A 432 22.47 -16.01 -17.21
C ARG A 432 22.20 -15.21 -15.95
N GLN A 433 22.40 -13.89 -16.05
CA GLN A 433 21.93 -12.96 -15.03
C GLN A 433 20.49 -12.53 -15.35
N PRO A 434 19.60 -12.39 -14.36
CA PRO A 434 18.25 -11.94 -14.62
C PRO A 434 18.24 -10.53 -15.23
N PRO A 435 17.34 -10.28 -16.20
CA PRO A 435 17.23 -8.98 -16.84
C PRO A 435 16.88 -7.89 -15.83
N GLU A 436 17.17 -6.64 -16.20
CA GLU A 436 16.70 -5.51 -15.42
C GLU A 436 15.16 -5.54 -15.34
N PRO A 437 14.57 -5.22 -14.18
CA PRO A 437 13.12 -5.17 -14.05
C PRO A 437 12.53 -4.13 -15.02
N ILE A 438 11.60 -4.59 -15.86
CA ILE A 438 10.96 -3.80 -16.93
C ILE A 438 10.27 -2.56 -16.35
N THR A 439 9.64 -2.73 -15.18
CA THR A 439 8.96 -1.63 -14.48
C THR A 439 9.96 -0.87 -13.61
N GLY A 440 10.42 0.29 -14.10
CA GLY A 440 11.34 1.16 -13.34
C GLY A 440 10.81 1.57 -11.95
N ASN A 441 9.51 1.45 -11.71
CA ASN A 441 8.86 1.70 -10.42
C ASN A 441 9.14 0.61 -9.37
N ALA A 442 9.41 -0.64 -9.76
CA ALA A 442 9.76 -1.71 -8.81
C ALA A 442 11.01 -1.32 -7.99
N CYS A 443 12.03 -0.80 -8.65
CA CYS A 443 13.27 -0.38 -7.97
C CYS A 443 13.14 0.92 -7.18
N SER A 444 12.04 1.66 -7.27
CA SER A 444 11.91 2.96 -6.61
C SER A 444 11.97 2.87 -5.08
N ALA A 445 11.49 1.76 -4.51
CA ALA A 445 11.41 1.49 -3.07
C ALA A 445 11.97 0.11 -2.67
N CYS A 446 12.70 -0.54 -3.59
CA CYS A 446 13.36 -1.82 -3.31
C CYS A 446 14.50 -1.61 -2.30
N HIS A 447 14.53 -2.41 -1.24
CA HIS A 447 15.51 -2.28 -0.18
C HIS A 447 16.93 -2.63 -0.65
N PHE A 448 17.10 -3.63 -1.52
CA PHE A 448 18.38 -3.96 -2.17
C PHE A 448 18.89 -2.86 -3.12
N GLY A 449 18.00 -2.00 -3.61
CA GLY A 449 18.36 -0.84 -4.44
C GLY A 449 18.63 0.43 -3.65
N HIS A 450 18.54 0.37 -2.32
CA HIS A 450 18.70 1.55 -1.46
C HIS A 450 20.17 1.98 -1.40
N PRO A 451 20.49 3.26 -1.72
CA PRO A 451 21.86 3.75 -1.72
C PRO A 451 22.44 3.85 -0.31
N ARG A 452 23.59 3.22 -0.08
CA ARG A 452 24.36 3.28 1.16
C ARG A 452 25.66 4.08 0.96
N PRO A 453 26.06 4.92 1.93
CA PRO A 453 27.36 5.58 1.86
C PRO A 453 28.47 4.54 1.91
N VAL A 454 29.61 4.84 1.28
CA VAL A 454 30.79 3.96 1.31
C VAL A 454 31.42 4.01 2.70
N ALA A 455 30.92 3.19 3.62
CA ALA A 455 31.54 2.91 4.91
C ALA A 455 32.11 1.48 4.87
N LEU A 456 33.21 1.23 5.58
CA LEU A 456 33.92 -0.05 5.49
C LEU A 456 33.10 -1.27 5.93
N GLU A 457 32.06 -1.08 6.75
CA GLU A 457 31.36 -2.14 7.46
C GLU A 457 30.07 -2.63 6.76
N ASP A 458 29.62 -1.96 5.70
CA ASP A 458 28.28 -2.19 5.11
C ASP A 458 28.37 -2.86 3.73
N LYS A 459 29.17 -3.92 3.61
CA LYS A 459 29.35 -4.65 2.34
C LYS A 459 28.19 -5.61 2.06
N THR A 460 27.84 -5.79 0.79
CA THR A 460 26.90 -6.82 0.36
C THR A 460 27.53 -8.20 0.58
N MET A 461 26.80 -9.09 1.23
CA MET A 461 27.25 -10.45 1.50
C MET A 461 26.66 -11.42 0.46
N ARG A 462 27.51 -12.32 -0.06
CA ARG A 462 27.13 -13.42 -0.96
C ARG A 462 27.69 -14.71 -0.39
N TYR A 463 26.81 -15.63 0.01
CA TYR A 463 27.17 -16.90 0.65
C TYR A 463 28.16 -16.75 1.83
N GLY A 464 27.99 -15.68 2.61
CA GLY A 464 28.87 -15.34 3.74
C GLY A 464 30.16 -14.61 3.36
N GLU A 465 30.42 -14.36 2.07
CA GLU A 465 31.58 -13.61 1.59
C GLU A 465 31.21 -12.17 1.19
N PRO A 466 31.97 -11.14 1.60
CA PRO A 466 31.69 -9.77 1.22
C PRO A 466 32.08 -9.49 -0.24
N LEU A 467 31.18 -8.87 -1.00
CA LEU A 467 31.46 -8.38 -2.35
C LEU A 467 32.15 -7.00 -2.32
N ASP A 468 32.94 -6.73 -3.37
CA ASP A 468 33.51 -5.40 -3.59
C ASP A 468 32.40 -4.44 -4.05
N PRO A 469 32.26 -3.26 -3.39
CA PRO A 469 31.17 -2.35 -3.68
C PRO A 469 31.34 -1.70 -5.06
N VAL A 470 30.29 -1.70 -5.86
CA VAL A 470 30.24 -0.98 -7.13
C VAL A 470 29.87 0.46 -6.85
N LEU A 471 30.87 1.34 -7.00
CA LEU A 471 30.74 2.75 -6.64
C LEU A 471 29.97 3.52 -7.72
N PHE A 472 28.86 4.13 -7.32
CA PHE A 472 28.11 5.06 -8.16
C PHE A 472 28.29 6.50 -7.68
N HIS A 473 28.42 7.39 -8.65
CA HIS A 473 28.45 8.82 -8.40
C HIS A 473 27.06 9.44 -8.59
N ASN A 474 26.72 10.36 -7.70
CA ASN A 474 25.62 11.30 -7.89
C ASN A 474 26.04 12.66 -7.34
N GLY A 475 26.60 13.48 -8.23
CA GLY A 475 27.27 14.72 -7.83
C GLY A 475 28.55 14.42 -7.06
N LYS A 476 28.76 15.08 -5.92
CA LYS A 476 29.94 14.85 -5.05
C LYS A 476 29.84 13.60 -4.18
N LYS A 477 28.67 12.96 -4.11
CA LYS A 477 28.44 11.80 -3.24
C LYS A 477 28.72 10.50 -3.98
N VAL A 478 29.48 9.64 -3.31
CA VAL A 478 29.73 8.25 -3.72
C VAL A 478 28.88 7.33 -2.85
N PHE A 479 28.22 6.37 -3.46
CA PHE A 479 27.38 5.40 -2.78
C PHE A 479 27.40 4.07 -3.54
N HIS A 480 26.91 3.02 -2.89
CA HIS A 480 26.74 1.70 -3.49
C HIS A 480 25.40 1.09 -3.01
N CYS A 481 25.02 -0.08 -3.52
CA CYS A 481 23.82 -0.81 -3.09
C CYS A 481 23.93 -2.29 -3.49
N ASP A 482 23.20 -3.18 -2.82
CA ASP A 482 23.31 -4.63 -3.05
C ASP A 482 23.07 -5.05 -4.51
N CYS A 483 22.05 -4.48 -5.15
CA CYS A 483 21.81 -4.70 -6.57
C CYS A 483 22.96 -4.21 -7.47
N GLY A 484 23.63 -3.14 -7.07
CA GLY A 484 24.78 -2.61 -7.79
C GLY A 484 26.01 -3.45 -7.62
N ASP A 485 26.28 -3.86 -6.38
CA ASP A 485 27.43 -4.65 -6.00
C ASP A 485 27.40 -6.03 -6.66
N ARG A 486 26.23 -6.67 -6.70
CA ARG A 486 26.06 -8.00 -7.29
C ARG A 486 25.90 -8.03 -8.81
N PHE A 487 25.25 -7.02 -9.41
CA PHE A 487 24.89 -7.04 -10.84
C PHE A 487 25.56 -5.93 -11.67
N GLY A 488 26.44 -5.12 -11.09
CA GLY A 488 27.08 -4.00 -11.78
C GLY A 488 26.11 -2.92 -12.27
N TRP A 489 24.91 -2.83 -11.66
CA TRP A 489 23.80 -2.05 -12.19
C TRP A 489 23.30 -0.99 -11.21
N LYS A 490 23.02 0.23 -11.70
CA LYS A 490 22.49 1.34 -10.87
C LYS A 490 20.96 1.35 -10.87
N PRO A 491 20.27 0.82 -9.84
CA PRO A 491 18.81 0.84 -9.78
C PRO A 491 18.24 2.26 -9.74
N LYS A 492 17.09 2.46 -10.39
CA LYS A 492 16.35 3.74 -10.42
C LYS A 492 15.61 4.04 -9.10
N HIS A 493 16.34 4.02 -7.97
CA HIS A 493 15.76 4.17 -6.64
C HIS A 493 15.39 5.62 -6.28
N GLU A 494 14.28 5.84 -5.55
CA GLU A 494 13.77 7.19 -5.22
C GLU A 494 14.77 7.98 -4.37
N ARG A 495 15.46 7.32 -3.42
CA ARG A 495 16.50 7.96 -2.60
C ARG A 495 17.70 8.42 -3.43
N THR A 496 18.10 7.64 -4.43
CA THR A 496 19.16 8.02 -5.37
C THR A 496 18.76 9.29 -6.13
N ARG A 497 17.49 9.40 -6.57
CA ARG A 497 16.98 10.64 -7.19
C ARG A 497 17.01 11.83 -6.22
N LYS A 498 16.71 11.63 -4.93
CA LYS A 498 16.72 12.69 -3.91
C LYS A 498 18.12 13.21 -3.59
N LEU A 499 19.14 12.36 -3.66
CA LEU A 499 20.53 12.78 -3.49
C LEU A 499 20.95 13.86 -4.50
N ARG A 500 20.30 13.89 -5.69
CA ARG A 500 20.55 14.85 -6.78
C ARG A 500 19.97 16.25 -6.54
N LYS A 501 19.00 16.39 -5.62
CA LYS A 501 18.27 17.65 -5.36
C LYS A 501 18.84 18.45 -4.18
N LEU A 502 19.83 17.90 -3.49
CA LEU A 502 20.48 18.52 -2.34
C LEU A 502 21.80 19.21 -2.73
N GLU A 503 22.06 19.30 -4.04
CA GLU A 503 23.05 20.16 -4.70
C GLU A 503 22.32 21.34 -5.33
#